data_AF-A0A535GSK4-F1
#
_entry.id   AF-A0A535GSK4-F1
#
_cell.length_a   1.000
_cell.length_b   1.000
_cell.length_c   1.000
_cell.angle_alpha   90.00
_cell.angle_beta   90.00
_cell.angle_gamma   90.00
#
_symmetry.space_group_name_H-M   'P 1'
#
loop_
_entity.id
_entity.type
_entity.pdbx_description
1 polymer ?
#
loop_
_entity_poly.entity_id
_entity_poly.type
_entity_poly.pdbx_seq_one_letter_code
_entity_poly.pdbx_strand_id
1 'polypeptide(L)'
;MLFLAYVFYMGDANFQILLRRELMTMPYLSIREASEDMRSWMTTPTELVAEALEKIDLLDGEIKAFVTVLGEQALADAARAETEQRMGFYRSSLHGIPIGIKDIIAVKGVRMTAGSQVLADYVSPEDATVVEQLRKAGAIILGKTNTHEFAFGTYTPPTRNPWDRTRIPGGSSGGSAAAVAADMCLGAIGSDTGGSIRIPAACCGVTGLKPTYGRVSCYGVVPLSRSLDHVGPLGRSAEDCAILFDAIASYDPRDPNSVTGPPSSSAAMLINGPEGRGPLSLQGLKIGLPHDACIGPLDPEVRHGRRRCWS
;
A
#
# COMPACT_ATOMS: atom_id res chain seq x y z
N MET A 1 -3.99 33.79 -30.88
CA MET A 1 -5.32 33.55 -31.49
C MET A 1 -5.56 32.11 -31.93
N LEU A 2 -4.55 31.35 -32.39
CA LEU A 2 -4.71 29.92 -32.71
C LEU A 2 -4.88 28.98 -31.49
N PHE A 3 -4.37 29.36 -30.32
CA PHE A 3 -4.49 28.57 -29.09
C PHE A 3 -5.90 28.57 -28.50
N LEU A 4 -6.60 29.71 -28.56
CA LEU A 4 -7.97 29.87 -28.04
C LEU A 4 -9.04 29.17 -28.90
N ALA A 5 -8.78 28.98 -30.20
CA ALA A 5 -9.67 28.26 -31.09
C ALA A 5 -9.59 26.72 -30.89
N TYR A 6 -8.44 26.21 -30.47
CA TYR A 6 -8.23 24.78 -30.20
C TYR A 6 -8.92 24.33 -28.89
N VAL A 7 -8.90 25.21 -27.88
CA VAL A 7 -9.54 24.99 -26.56
C VAL A 7 -11.06 24.88 -26.67
N PHE A 8 -11.71 25.55 -27.64
CA PHE A 8 -13.15 25.45 -27.84
C PHE A 8 -13.60 24.21 -28.63
N TYR A 9 -12.68 23.51 -29.31
CA TYR A 9 -13.00 22.35 -30.15
C TYR A 9 -12.85 21.01 -29.42
N MET A 10 -12.08 20.99 -28.33
CA MET A 10 -11.88 19.82 -27.48
C MET A 10 -12.87 19.90 -26.31
N GLY A 11 -13.81 18.96 -26.23
CA GLY A 11 -14.73 18.86 -25.09
C GLY A 11 -13.97 18.83 -23.75
N ASP A 12 -14.65 19.24 -22.67
CA ASP A 12 -14.09 19.46 -21.33
C ASP A 12 -13.17 18.31 -20.85
N ALA A 13 -13.52 17.05 -21.17
CA ALA A 13 -12.70 15.86 -20.87
C ALA A 13 -11.33 15.86 -21.55
N ASN A 14 -11.24 16.22 -22.83
CA ASN A 14 -9.98 16.26 -23.58
C ASN A 14 -9.08 17.42 -23.14
N PHE A 15 -9.66 18.51 -22.64
CA PHE A 15 -8.91 19.63 -22.06
C PHE A 15 -8.33 19.28 -20.69
N GLN A 16 -9.08 18.59 -19.82
CA GLN A 16 -8.58 18.05 -18.54
C GLN A 16 -7.47 17.01 -18.74
N ILE A 17 -7.59 16.14 -19.75
CA ILE A 17 -6.55 15.17 -20.13
C ILE A 17 -5.25 15.89 -20.53
N LEU A 18 -5.34 16.97 -21.30
CA LEU A 18 -4.15 17.71 -21.75
C LEU A 18 -3.48 18.47 -20.59
N LEU A 19 -4.27 19.09 -19.70
CA LEU A 19 -3.78 19.79 -18.52
C LEU A 19 -3.12 18.86 -17.50
N ARG A 20 -3.63 17.63 -17.34
CA ARG A 20 -2.98 16.60 -16.51
C ARG A 20 -1.69 16.09 -17.13
N ARG A 21 -1.60 16.00 -18.46
CA ARG A 21 -0.37 15.59 -19.17
C ARG A 21 0.76 16.63 -19.14
N GLU A 22 0.44 17.93 -19.14
CA GLU A 22 1.45 19.00 -19.09
C GLU A 22 2.00 19.28 -17.67
N LEU A 23 1.32 18.82 -16.63
CA LEU A 23 1.79 18.88 -15.24
C LEU A 23 2.32 17.50 -14.83
N MET A 24 3.63 17.24 -15.03
CA MET A 24 4.36 16.03 -14.61
C MET A 24 4.39 15.85 -13.08
N THR A 25 3.23 15.76 -12.46
CA THR A 25 3.02 15.54 -11.04
C THR A 25 1.77 14.70 -10.94
N MET A 26 1.89 13.43 -10.54
CA MET A 26 0.76 12.62 -10.07
C MET A 26 -0.14 13.48 -9.18
N PRO A 27 -1.33 13.92 -9.64
CA PRO A 27 -2.27 14.56 -8.75
C PRO A 27 -2.86 13.44 -7.89
N TYR A 28 -2.32 13.24 -6.69
CA TYR A 28 -2.88 12.43 -5.58
C TYR A 28 -3.84 11.28 -5.98
N LEU A 29 -3.44 10.40 -6.90
CA LEU A 29 -4.31 9.27 -7.24
C LEU A 29 -4.29 8.28 -6.08
N SER A 30 -5.47 8.03 -5.51
CA SER A 30 -5.76 6.81 -4.75
C SER A 30 -5.69 5.58 -5.66
N ILE A 31 -5.68 4.38 -5.09
CA ILE A 31 -5.79 3.14 -5.86
C ILE A 31 -7.11 3.13 -6.65
N ARG A 32 -8.21 3.65 -6.09
CA ARG A 32 -9.48 3.77 -6.80
C ARG A 32 -9.33 4.65 -8.04
N GLU A 33 -8.85 5.88 -7.86
CA GLU A 33 -8.73 6.84 -8.95
C GLU A 33 -7.76 6.34 -10.03
N ALA A 34 -6.60 5.79 -9.64
CA ALA A 34 -5.69 5.17 -10.59
C ALA A 34 -6.35 4.02 -11.38
N SER A 35 -7.17 3.19 -10.72
CA SER A 35 -7.92 2.14 -11.42
C SER A 35 -9.00 2.70 -12.35
N GLU A 36 -9.66 3.80 -12.00
CA GLU A 36 -10.69 4.45 -12.84
C GLU A 36 -10.05 5.14 -14.06
N ASP A 37 -8.93 5.82 -13.83
CA ASP A 37 -8.12 6.47 -14.86
C ASP A 37 -7.56 5.43 -15.85
N MET A 38 -7.08 4.27 -15.36
CA MET A 38 -6.69 3.17 -16.23
C MET A 38 -7.86 2.65 -17.04
N ARG A 39 -9.02 2.36 -16.42
CA ARG A 39 -10.22 1.87 -17.14
C ARG A 39 -10.70 2.82 -18.24
N SER A 40 -10.54 4.13 -18.02
CA SER A 40 -10.92 5.18 -18.97
C SER A 40 -9.79 5.58 -19.94
N TRP A 41 -8.65 4.89 -19.89
CA TRP A 41 -7.45 5.18 -20.69
C TRP A 41 -6.89 6.61 -20.51
N MET A 42 -7.15 7.23 -19.35
CA MET A 42 -6.49 8.48 -18.96
C MET A 42 -5.04 8.27 -18.51
N THR A 43 -4.71 7.06 -18.06
CA THR A 43 -3.34 6.58 -17.81
C THR A 43 -3.24 5.11 -18.23
N THR A 44 -2.03 4.59 -18.42
CA THR A 44 -1.79 3.14 -18.57
C THR A 44 -1.00 2.56 -17.41
N PRO A 45 -1.01 1.21 -17.21
CA PRO A 45 -0.10 0.56 -16.26
C PRO A 45 1.37 0.93 -16.47
N THR A 46 1.82 1.04 -17.72
CA THR A 46 3.21 1.37 -18.05
C THR A 46 3.54 2.80 -17.64
N GLU A 47 2.68 3.77 -17.96
CA GLU A 47 2.84 5.18 -17.54
C GLU A 47 2.88 5.26 -16.00
N LEU A 48 1.93 4.63 -15.31
CA LEU A 48 1.82 4.69 -13.85
C LEU A 48 3.03 4.07 -13.13
N VAL A 49 3.56 2.95 -13.64
CA VAL A 49 4.74 2.30 -13.08
C VAL A 49 6.01 3.10 -13.38
N ALA A 50 6.13 3.68 -14.58
CA ALA A 50 7.26 4.53 -14.92
C ALA A 50 7.33 5.76 -14.00
N GLU A 51 6.20 6.42 -13.76
CA GLU A 51 6.13 7.56 -12.83
C GLU A 51 6.48 7.17 -11.39
N ALA A 52 6.02 6.01 -10.92
CA ALA A 52 6.38 5.52 -9.59
C ALA A 52 7.89 5.24 -9.45
N LEU A 53 8.51 4.68 -10.49
CA LEU A 53 9.97 4.46 -10.53
C LEU A 53 10.75 5.78 -10.59
N GLU A 54 10.29 6.76 -11.35
CA GLU A 54 10.90 8.11 -11.37
C GLU A 54 10.87 8.76 -9.97
N LYS A 55 9.77 8.61 -9.24
CA LYS A 55 9.69 9.07 -7.84
C LYS A 55 10.64 8.32 -6.91
N ILE A 56 10.84 7.02 -7.11
CA ILE A 56 11.83 6.24 -6.36
C ILE A 56 13.24 6.78 -6.64
N ASP A 57 13.59 6.97 -7.92
CA ASP A 57 14.91 7.49 -8.31
C ASP A 57 15.18 8.88 -7.73
N LEU A 58 14.16 9.74 -7.69
CA LEU A 58 14.27 11.11 -7.18
C LEU A 58 14.36 11.18 -5.65
N LEU A 59 13.61 10.36 -4.92
CA LEU A 59 13.37 10.54 -3.49
C LEU A 59 14.06 9.50 -2.59
N ASP A 60 14.24 8.28 -3.08
CA ASP A 60 14.65 7.16 -2.22
C ASP A 60 16.13 7.24 -1.82
N GLY A 61 16.94 7.98 -2.59
CA GLY A 61 18.31 8.32 -2.23
C GLY A 61 18.42 8.96 -0.84
N GLU A 62 17.43 9.78 -0.46
CA GLU A 62 17.34 10.41 0.86
C GLU A 62 16.42 9.65 1.82
N ILE A 63 15.26 9.17 1.36
CA ILE A 63 14.24 8.55 2.22
C ILE A 63 14.64 7.14 2.65
N LYS A 64 15.36 6.39 1.80
CA LYS A 64 15.80 5.00 2.04
C LYS A 64 14.65 4.06 2.39
N ALA A 65 13.52 4.16 1.67
CA ALA A 65 12.35 3.32 1.82
C ALA A 65 12.50 1.96 1.12
N PHE A 66 13.27 1.84 0.03
CA PHE A 66 13.49 0.56 -0.65
C PHE A 66 14.89 -0.02 -0.37
N VAL A 67 14.97 -1.35 -0.28
CA VAL A 67 16.24 -2.11 -0.20
C VAL A 67 16.56 -2.84 -1.50
N THR A 68 15.54 -3.12 -2.32
CA THR A 68 15.68 -3.69 -3.66
C THR A 68 14.56 -3.12 -4.53
N VAL A 69 14.91 -2.48 -5.63
CA VAL A 69 13.95 -1.98 -6.64
C VAL A 69 13.98 -2.93 -7.84
N LEU A 70 12.81 -3.29 -8.37
CA LEU A 70 12.63 -4.24 -9.47
C LEU A 70 12.28 -3.52 -10.77
N GLY A 71 12.93 -2.40 -11.09
CA GLY A 71 12.52 -1.48 -12.17
C GLY A 71 12.26 -2.17 -13.51
N GLU A 72 13.22 -2.97 -14.01
CA GLU A 72 13.07 -3.68 -15.28
C GLU A 72 11.89 -4.68 -15.25
N GLN A 73 11.78 -5.49 -14.19
CA GLN A 73 10.70 -6.46 -14.05
C GLN A 73 9.34 -5.79 -13.85
N ALA A 74 9.28 -4.67 -13.12
CA ALA A 74 8.07 -3.90 -12.88
C ALA A 74 7.56 -3.30 -14.19
N LEU A 75 8.43 -2.71 -15.02
CA LEU A 75 8.07 -2.21 -16.35
C LEU A 75 7.61 -3.35 -17.29
N ALA A 76 8.28 -4.50 -17.26
CA ALA A 76 7.85 -5.67 -18.04
C ALA A 76 6.47 -6.20 -17.59
N ASP A 77 6.24 -6.29 -16.28
CA ASP A 77 4.95 -6.69 -15.71
C ASP A 77 3.85 -5.66 -16.07
N ALA A 78 4.18 -4.37 -16.09
CA ALA A 78 3.28 -3.28 -16.47
C ALA A 78 2.89 -3.35 -17.95
N ALA A 79 3.86 -3.56 -18.84
CA ALA A 79 3.61 -3.73 -20.28
C ALA A 79 2.70 -4.94 -20.57
N ARG A 80 2.87 -6.03 -19.81
CA ARG A 80 1.96 -7.18 -19.87
C ARG A 80 0.56 -6.81 -19.37
N ALA A 81 0.44 -6.12 -18.24
CA ALA A 81 -0.85 -5.68 -17.71
C ALA A 81 -1.59 -4.74 -18.68
N GLU A 82 -0.88 -3.82 -19.33
CA GLU A 82 -1.45 -2.95 -20.36
C GLU A 82 -1.92 -3.73 -21.58
N THR A 83 -1.14 -4.75 -22.00
CA THR A 83 -1.52 -5.64 -23.10
C THR A 83 -2.78 -6.43 -22.78
N GLU A 84 -2.89 -6.98 -21.55
CA GLU A 84 -4.11 -7.64 -21.07
C GLU A 84 -5.32 -6.70 -21.09
N GLN A 85 -5.14 -5.47 -20.60
CA GLN A 85 -6.18 -4.45 -20.61
C GLN A 85 -6.65 -4.12 -22.03
N ARG A 86 -5.74 -3.98 -23.01
CA ARG A 86 -6.08 -3.76 -24.42
C ARG A 86 -6.90 -4.90 -25.02
N MET A 87 -6.69 -6.13 -24.54
CA MET A 87 -7.49 -7.30 -24.93
C MET A 87 -8.81 -7.44 -24.16
N GLY A 88 -9.15 -6.48 -23.30
CA GLY A 88 -10.36 -6.51 -22.47
C GLY A 88 -10.24 -7.36 -21.20
N PHE A 89 -9.04 -7.84 -20.86
CA PHE A 89 -8.78 -8.59 -19.65
C PHE A 89 -8.31 -7.65 -18.52
N TYR A 90 -9.24 -7.29 -17.63
CA TYR A 90 -8.96 -6.48 -16.44
C TYR A 90 -9.19 -7.32 -15.18
N ARG A 91 -8.12 -7.64 -14.45
CA ARG A 91 -8.17 -8.66 -13.39
C ARG A 91 -8.93 -8.20 -12.13
N SER A 92 -8.66 -6.99 -11.68
CA SER A 92 -9.29 -6.40 -10.48
C SER A 92 -8.98 -4.90 -10.42
N SER A 93 -9.46 -4.19 -9.40
CA SER A 93 -9.05 -2.80 -9.14
C SER A 93 -7.55 -2.62 -8.87
N LEU A 94 -6.79 -3.70 -8.66
CA LEU A 94 -5.33 -3.67 -8.55
C LEU A 94 -4.59 -3.92 -9.88
N HIS A 95 -5.30 -4.14 -10.99
CA HIS A 95 -4.68 -4.41 -12.28
C HIS A 95 -3.80 -3.24 -12.72
N GLY A 96 -2.48 -3.45 -12.80
CA GLY A 96 -1.51 -2.42 -13.15
C GLY A 96 -1.07 -1.50 -12.00
N ILE A 97 -1.59 -1.69 -10.78
CA ILE A 97 -1.29 -0.82 -9.64
C ILE A 97 0.10 -1.15 -9.04
N PRO A 98 1.02 -0.17 -8.89
CA PRO A 98 2.34 -0.38 -8.30
C PRO A 98 2.32 -0.47 -6.76
N ILE A 99 2.85 -1.57 -6.23
CA ILE A 99 2.86 -1.94 -4.80
C ILE A 99 4.27 -2.23 -4.28
N GLY A 100 4.60 -1.72 -3.09
CA GLY A 100 5.81 -2.08 -2.35
C GLY A 100 5.61 -3.26 -1.39
N ILE A 101 6.63 -4.12 -1.21
CA ILE A 101 6.53 -5.32 -0.37
C ILE A 101 7.60 -5.29 0.73
N LYS A 102 7.21 -5.31 2.00
CA LYS A 102 8.17 -5.31 3.13
C LYS A 102 9.20 -6.42 3.01
N ASP A 103 10.46 -6.13 3.33
CA ASP A 103 11.60 -7.05 3.14
C ASP A 103 11.69 -8.21 4.14
N ILE A 104 10.56 -8.64 4.71
CA ILE A 104 10.42 -9.93 5.39
C ILE A 104 9.44 -10.86 4.66
N ILE A 105 8.83 -10.36 3.58
CA ILE A 105 7.83 -11.07 2.78
C ILE A 105 8.53 -11.58 1.52
N ALA A 106 8.42 -12.88 1.28
CA ALA A 106 9.07 -13.53 0.15
C ALA A 106 8.46 -13.10 -1.18
N VAL A 107 9.33 -12.75 -2.13
CA VAL A 107 8.99 -12.53 -3.54
C VAL A 107 9.95 -13.40 -4.34
N LYS A 108 9.42 -14.33 -5.15
CA LYS A 108 10.20 -15.33 -5.87
C LYS A 108 11.31 -14.70 -6.70
N GLY A 109 12.52 -15.23 -6.58
CA GLY A 109 13.70 -14.77 -7.31
C GLY A 109 14.25 -13.42 -6.85
N VAL A 110 13.68 -12.83 -5.79
CA VAL A 110 14.10 -11.53 -5.26
C VAL A 110 14.78 -11.71 -3.92
N ARG A 111 15.83 -10.93 -3.69
CA ARG A 111 16.57 -10.88 -2.43
C ARG A 111 15.66 -10.46 -1.28
N MET A 112 15.75 -11.15 -0.14
CA MET A 112 15.00 -10.86 1.07
C MET A 112 15.91 -10.91 2.29
N THR A 113 16.29 -9.73 2.79
CA THR A 113 17.30 -9.60 3.85
C THR A 113 16.74 -9.57 5.26
N ALA A 114 15.43 -9.33 5.40
CA ALA A 114 14.81 -9.02 6.69
C ALA A 114 15.50 -7.88 7.46
N GLY A 115 16.18 -6.96 6.75
CA GLY A 115 16.99 -5.90 7.37
C GLY A 115 18.24 -6.41 8.10
N SER A 116 18.66 -7.66 7.87
CA SER A 116 19.77 -8.32 8.55
C SER A 116 20.89 -8.73 7.60
N GLN A 117 22.13 -8.68 8.10
CA GLN A 117 23.29 -9.25 7.40
C GLN A 117 23.22 -10.78 7.31
N VAL A 118 22.50 -11.45 8.21
CA VAL A 118 22.35 -12.92 8.21
C VAL A 118 21.67 -13.43 6.94
N LEU A 119 20.76 -12.65 6.37
CA LEU A 119 20.03 -12.98 5.15
C LEU A 119 20.43 -12.07 3.98
N ALA A 120 21.59 -11.41 4.03
CA ALA A 120 22.03 -10.44 3.03
C ALA A 120 21.91 -10.97 1.58
N ASP A 121 22.28 -12.23 1.37
CA ASP A 121 22.30 -12.91 0.07
C ASP A 121 21.15 -13.91 -0.12
N TYR A 122 20.18 -13.96 0.80
CA TYR A 122 19.06 -14.88 0.67
C TYR A 122 18.12 -14.43 -0.46
N VAL A 123 17.87 -15.32 -1.42
CA VAL A 123 16.93 -15.12 -2.53
C VAL A 123 15.75 -16.06 -2.32
N SER A 124 14.53 -15.52 -2.29
CA SER A 124 13.33 -16.31 -2.04
C SER A 124 13.05 -17.30 -3.19
N PRO A 125 12.87 -18.60 -2.93
CA PRO A 125 12.61 -19.59 -3.97
C PRO A 125 11.15 -19.57 -4.49
N GLU A 126 10.24 -19.00 -3.71
CA GLU A 126 8.82 -18.91 -4.00
C GLU A 126 8.23 -17.59 -3.48
N ASP A 127 7.04 -17.26 -3.97
CA ASP A 127 6.27 -16.12 -3.50
C ASP A 127 5.61 -16.46 -2.15
N ALA A 128 5.54 -15.48 -1.26
CA ALA A 128 4.61 -15.55 -0.14
C ALA A 128 3.16 -15.58 -0.66
N THR A 129 2.23 -16.17 0.10
CA THR A 129 0.83 -16.26 -0.33
C THR A 129 0.23 -14.88 -0.63
N VAL A 130 0.55 -13.87 0.19
CA VAL A 130 0.12 -12.49 -0.04
C VAL A 130 0.59 -11.94 -1.39
N VAL A 131 1.80 -12.30 -1.82
CA VAL A 131 2.39 -11.89 -3.10
C VAL A 131 1.72 -12.62 -4.26
N GLU A 132 1.45 -13.92 -4.13
CA GLU A 132 0.69 -14.69 -5.12
C GLU A 132 -0.69 -14.06 -5.35
N GLN A 133 -1.40 -13.66 -4.28
CA GLN A 133 -2.72 -13.02 -4.38
C GLN A 133 -2.66 -11.66 -5.07
N LEU A 134 -1.69 -10.82 -4.72
CA LEU A 134 -1.48 -9.53 -5.39
C LEU A 134 -1.22 -9.70 -6.90
N ARG A 135 -0.37 -10.66 -7.28
CA ARG A 135 -0.11 -10.96 -8.71
C ARG A 135 -1.36 -11.48 -9.42
N LYS A 136 -2.16 -12.32 -8.78
CA LYS A 136 -3.47 -12.77 -9.32
C LYS A 136 -4.42 -11.59 -9.52
N ALA A 137 -4.43 -10.64 -8.60
CA ALA A 137 -5.22 -9.41 -8.71
C ALA A 137 -4.70 -8.44 -9.79
N GLY A 138 -3.49 -8.67 -10.32
CA GLY A 138 -2.88 -7.86 -11.37
C GLY A 138 -1.99 -6.73 -10.87
N ALA A 139 -1.68 -6.69 -9.56
CA ALA A 139 -0.76 -5.70 -9.00
C ALA A 139 0.66 -5.88 -9.53
N ILE A 140 1.37 -4.76 -9.68
CA ILE A 140 2.77 -4.71 -10.09
C ILE A 140 3.64 -4.51 -8.86
N ILE A 141 4.62 -5.38 -8.65
CA ILE A 141 5.51 -5.29 -7.49
C ILE A 141 6.72 -4.44 -7.86
N LEU A 142 6.84 -3.26 -7.24
CA LEU A 142 7.96 -2.35 -7.49
C LEU A 142 9.27 -2.81 -6.84
N GLY A 143 9.17 -3.53 -5.72
CA GLY A 143 10.35 -3.97 -5.00
C GLY A 143 10.12 -4.25 -3.52
N LYS A 144 11.24 -4.37 -2.81
CA LYS A 144 11.31 -4.70 -1.40
C LYS A 144 11.51 -3.43 -0.58
N THR A 145 10.57 -3.10 0.30
CA THR A 145 10.65 -1.95 1.20
C THR A 145 11.40 -2.31 2.49
N ASN A 146 12.17 -1.37 3.02
CA ASN A 146 13.00 -1.54 4.19
C ASN A 146 12.17 -1.87 5.45
N THR A 147 12.82 -2.59 6.37
CA THR A 147 12.25 -3.03 7.64
C THR A 147 13.27 -2.85 8.76
N HIS A 148 12.80 -2.73 10.01
CA HIS A 148 13.68 -3.04 11.14
C HIS A 148 14.16 -4.48 11.03
N GLU A 149 15.40 -4.75 11.43
CA GLU A 149 16.00 -6.08 11.44
C GLU A 149 15.06 -7.11 12.09
N PHE A 150 14.71 -8.17 11.36
CA PHE A 150 13.76 -9.22 11.74
C PHE A 150 12.42 -8.72 12.28
N ALA A 151 11.99 -7.55 11.81
CA ALA A 151 10.80 -6.85 12.27
C ALA A 151 10.81 -6.46 13.77
N PHE A 152 11.95 -6.59 14.47
CA PHE A 152 12.07 -6.50 15.93
C PHE A 152 12.38 -5.07 16.43
N GLY A 153 11.56 -4.10 16.03
CA GLY A 153 11.71 -2.72 16.51
C GLY A 153 10.59 -1.79 16.05
N THR A 154 10.44 -0.67 16.75
CA THR A 154 9.38 0.34 16.53
C THR A 154 9.83 1.53 15.68
N TYR A 155 11.04 1.46 15.12
CA TYR A 155 11.63 2.40 14.16
C TYR A 155 12.26 1.61 13.01
N THR A 156 12.68 2.23 11.90
CA THR A 156 13.23 1.51 10.74
C THR A 156 14.42 2.26 10.16
N PRO A 157 15.64 2.09 10.71
CA PRO A 157 16.83 2.71 10.13
C PRO A 157 17.24 1.98 8.83
N PRO A 158 17.89 2.66 7.88
CA PRO A 158 18.14 4.10 7.84
C PRO A 158 16.96 4.91 7.27
N THR A 159 15.78 4.32 7.09
CA THR A 159 14.61 4.99 6.51
C THR A 159 14.24 6.23 7.31
N ARG A 160 13.95 7.31 6.59
CA ARG A 160 13.57 8.61 7.14
C ARG A 160 12.09 8.90 6.91
N ASN A 161 11.50 9.72 7.76
CA ASN A 161 10.12 10.14 7.59
C ASN A 161 9.99 11.15 6.42
N PRO A 162 9.07 10.95 5.45
CA PRO A 162 8.88 11.91 4.36
C PRO A 162 8.43 13.31 4.79
N TRP A 163 7.75 13.44 5.94
CA TRP A 163 7.31 14.73 6.48
C TRP A 163 8.45 15.52 7.15
N ASP A 164 9.44 14.82 7.70
CA ASP A 164 10.63 15.41 8.32
C ASP A 164 11.77 14.38 8.26
N ARG A 165 12.74 14.62 7.37
CA ARG A 165 13.86 13.71 7.12
C ARG A 165 14.80 13.54 8.32
N THR A 166 14.67 14.34 9.37
CA THR A 166 15.41 14.18 10.63
C THR A 166 14.75 13.18 11.59
N ARG A 167 13.52 12.73 11.29
CA ARG A 167 12.70 11.87 12.14
C ARG A 167 12.62 10.45 11.60
N ILE A 168 12.26 9.53 12.51
CA ILE A 168 11.96 8.15 12.18
C ILE A 168 10.58 8.01 11.50
N PRO A 169 10.41 7.06 10.57
CA PRO A 169 9.11 6.75 9.96
C PRO A 169 8.26 5.82 10.84
N GLY A 170 8.67 5.54 12.08
CA GLY A 170 8.15 4.42 12.86
C GLY A 170 8.66 3.07 12.34
N GLY A 171 8.10 1.96 12.83
CA GLY A 171 8.57 0.63 12.47
C GLY A 171 7.74 -0.50 13.08
N SER A 172 7.95 -1.74 12.65
CA SER A 172 9.06 -2.15 11.75
C SER A 172 8.76 -2.04 10.24
N SER A 173 7.55 -1.69 9.81
CA SER A 173 7.23 -1.48 8.38
C SER A 173 7.48 -0.03 7.92
N GLY A 174 8.53 0.63 8.44
CA GLY A 174 8.79 2.04 8.18
C GLY A 174 9.07 2.35 6.71
N GLY A 175 9.79 1.46 5.99
CA GLY A 175 9.99 1.59 4.54
C GLY A 175 8.67 1.55 3.78
N SER A 176 7.77 0.63 4.11
CA SER A 176 6.44 0.55 3.47
C SER A 176 5.63 1.83 3.66
N ALA A 177 5.58 2.37 4.89
CA ALA A 177 4.82 3.59 5.16
C ALA A 177 5.44 4.82 4.50
N ALA A 178 6.78 4.93 4.52
CA ALA A 178 7.50 6.02 3.89
C ALA A 178 7.36 6.01 2.36
N ALA A 179 7.40 4.83 1.73
CA ALA A 179 7.19 4.68 0.28
C ALA A 179 5.80 5.16 -0.15
N VAL A 180 4.75 4.80 0.60
CA VAL A 180 3.39 5.28 0.34
C VAL A 180 3.30 6.78 0.58
N ALA A 181 3.78 7.29 1.72
CA ALA A 181 3.70 8.71 2.07
C ALA A 181 4.47 9.63 1.11
N ALA A 182 5.53 9.13 0.47
CA ALA A 182 6.36 9.86 -0.49
C ALA A 182 5.97 9.61 -1.95
N ASP A 183 4.85 8.93 -2.19
CA ASP A 183 4.34 8.62 -3.54
C ASP A 183 5.21 7.75 -4.43
N MET A 184 6.14 7.02 -3.83
CA MET A 184 6.93 6.02 -4.54
C MET A 184 6.11 4.78 -4.91
N CYS A 185 4.96 4.56 -4.25
CA CYS A 185 3.99 3.54 -4.60
C CYS A 185 2.57 3.96 -4.22
N LEU A 186 1.57 3.28 -4.78
CA LEU A 186 0.14 3.52 -4.51
C LEU A 186 -0.35 2.76 -3.28
N GLY A 187 0.32 1.66 -2.93
CA GLY A 187 0.09 0.90 -1.72
C GLY A 187 1.31 0.07 -1.36
N ALA A 188 1.33 -0.49 -0.16
CA ALA A 188 2.37 -1.40 0.27
C ALA A 188 1.83 -2.49 1.19
N ILE A 189 2.53 -3.61 1.28
CA ILE A 189 2.27 -4.64 2.27
C ILE A 189 3.33 -4.58 3.37
N GLY A 190 2.88 -4.63 4.62
CA GLY A 190 3.72 -4.70 5.81
C GLY A 190 3.37 -5.89 6.71
N SER A 191 3.98 -5.91 7.89
CA SER A 191 3.62 -6.85 8.97
C SER A 191 3.47 -6.15 10.30
N ASP A 192 2.61 -6.67 11.17
CA ASP A 192 2.28 -6.10 12.49
C ASP A 192 2.23 -7.20 13.55
N THR A 193 3.24 -7.20 14.43
CA THR A 193 3.32 -8.09 15.61
C THR A 193 2.90 -7.33 16.88
N GLY A 194 3.41 -6.10 17.03
CA GLY A 194 3.15 -5.24 18.19
C GLY A 194 2.77 -3.81 17.82
N GLY A 195 2.33 -3.57 16.57
CA GLY A 195 2.10 -2.24 16.01
C GLY A 195 2.85 -1.97 14.71
N SER A 196 3.57 -2.95 14.15
CA SER A 196 4.52 -2.70 13.07
C SER A 196 3.91 -2.28 11.72
N ILE A 197 2.59 -2.29 11.54
CA ILE A 197 1.88 -1.58 10.46
C ILE A 197 1.36 -0.24 10.97
N ARG A 198 0.68 -0.25 12.12
CA ARG A 198 -0.06 0.91 12.65
C ARG A 198 0.83 2.05 13.14
N ILE A 199 1.96 1.74 13.78
CA ILE A 199 2.96 2.71 14.25
C ILE A 199 3.53 3.50 13.07
N PRO A 200 4.13 2.86 12.04
CA PRO A 200 4.69 3.62 10.93
C PRO A 200 3.60 4.31 10.09
N ALA A 201 2.39 3.73 9.99
CA ALA A 201 1.27 4.41 9.36
C ALA A 201 0.92 5.73 10.06
N ALA A 202 0.83 5.73 11.40
CA ALA A 202 0.59 6.93 12.18
C ALA A 202 1.74 7.95 12.07
N CYS A 203 3.00 7.49 12.09
CA CYS A 203 4.17 8.37 11.97
C CYS A 203 4.30 9.02 10.58
N CYS A 204 3.97 8.30 9.52
CA CYS A 204 4.07 8.78 8.14
C CYS A 204 2.75 9.35 7.60
N GLY A 205 1.70 9.49 8.41
CA GLY A 205 0.43 10.08 7.98
C GLY A 205 -0.29 9.28 6.88
N VAL A 206 -0.19 7.96 6.89
CA VAL A 206 -0.86 7.05 5.94
C VAL A 206 -1.83 6.14 6.67
N THR A 207 -2.70 5.43 5.94
CA THR A 207 -3.59 4.43 6.52
C THR A 207 -2.90 3.08 6.59
N GLY A 208 -3.04 2.38 7.71
CA GLY A 208 -2.50 1.04 7.90
C GLY A 208 -3.52 0.13 8.59
N LEU A 209 -3.77 -1.03 8.00
CA LEU A 209 -4.72 -2.01 8.53
C LEU A 209 -3.98 -3.24 9.07
N LYS A 210 -4.12 -3.49 10.38
CA LYS A 210 -3.83 -4.81 10.96
C LYS A 210 -5.13 -5.62 10.97
N PRO A 211 -5.28 -6.65 10.12
CA PRO A 211 -6.51 -7.42 10.07
C PRO A 211 -6.68 -8.30 11.32
N THR A 212 -7.80 -9.03 11.36
CA THR A 212 -8.01 -10.14 12.30
C THR A 212 -6.90 -11.18 12.13
N TYR A 213 -6.46 -11.78 13.24
CA TYR A 213 -5.43 -12.83 13.22
C TYR A 213 -5.87 -14.01 12.32
N GLY A 214 -4.94 -14.51 11.50
CA GLY A 214 -5.18 -15.57 10.52
C GLY A 214 -5.97 -15.17 9.27
N ARG A 215 -6.44 -13.92 9.18
CA ARG A 215 -7.28 -13.46 8.07
C ARG A 215 -6.52 -13.28 6.75
N VAL A 216 -5.22 -13.02 6.86
CA VAL A 216 -4.25 -12.96 5.76
C VAL A 216 -3.13 -13.92 6.12
N SER A 217 -2.78 -14.81 5.19
CA SER A 217 -1.73 -15.81 5.40
C SER A 217 -0.36 -15.16 5.67
N CYS A 218 0.37 -15.71 6.65
CA CYS A 218 1.77 -15.41 6.91
C CYS A 218 2.73 -16.41 6.25
N TYR A 219 2.26 -17.30 5.38
CA TYR A 219 3.12 -18.20 4.61
C TYR A 219 4.10 -17.40 3.73
N GLY A 220 5.38 -17.75 3.79
CA GLY A 220 6.46 -17.03 3.10
C GLY A 220 6.88 -15.72 3.78
N VAL A 221 6.48 -15.47 5.03
CA VAL A 221 6.93 -14.33 5.83
C VAL A 221 7.93 -14.80 6.89
N VAL A 222 9.04 -14.07 7.06
CA VAL A 222 9.99 -14.33 8.15
C VAL A 222 9.28 -14.09 9.49
N PRO A 223 9.14 -15.10 10.35
CA PRO A 223 8.34 -14.97 11.57
C PRO A 223 9.10 -14.15 12.62
N LEU A 224 8.36 -13.33 13.37
CA LEU A 224 8.84 -12.73 14.61
C LEU A 224 8.17 -13.41 15.82
N SER A 225 6.84 -13.44 15.84
CA SER A 225 6.07 -14.15 16.85
C SER A 225 4.81 -14.72 16.22
N ARG A 226 4.81 -16.02 15.94
CA ARG A 226 3.74 -16.68 15.16
C ARG A 226 2.34 -16.45 15.72
N SER A 227 2.18 -16.31 17.04
CA SER A 227 0.88 -16.06 17.69
C SER A 227 0.40 -14.60 17.62
N LEU A 228 1.26 -13.69 17.16
CA LEU A 228 1.00 -12.25 17.11
C LEU A 228 1.20 -11.66 15.72
N ASP A 229 1.91 -12.32 14.82
CA ASP A 229 2.23 -11.82 13.49
C ASP A 229 0.97 -11.70 12.63
N HIS A 230 0.88 -10.56 11.94
CA HIS A 230 -0.13 -10.30 10.93
C HIS A 230 0.55 -9.73 9.68
N VAL A 231 0.01 -10.03 8.51
CA VAL A 231 0.28 -9.32 7.26
C VAL A 231 -0.88 -8.38 6.98
N GLY A 232 -0.59 -7.17 6.48
CA GLY A 232 -1.64 -6.21 6.18
C GLY A 232 -1.19 -5.04 5.32
N PRO A 233 -2.15 -4.31 4.74
CA PRO A 233 -1.87 -3.24 3.81
C PRO A 233 -1.57 -1.90 4.49
N LEU A 234 -0.77 -1.10 3.80
CA LEU A 234 -0.62 0.34 3.98
C LEU A 234 -1.05 1.03 2.68
N GLY A 235 -1.86 2.07 2.80
CA GLY A 235 -2.41 2.84 1.68
C GLY A 235 -2.63 4.29 2.07
N ARG A 236 -2.99 5.17 1.12
CA ARG A 236 -3.21 6.59 1.43
C ARG A 236 -4.52 6.82 2.18
N SER A 237 -5.49 5.97 1.90
CA SER A 237 -6.84 6.04 2.45
C SER A 237 -7.30 4.70 3.04
N ALA A 238 -8.38 4.75 3.83
CA ALA A 238 -9.09 3.55 4.28
C ALA A 238 -9.60 2.70 3.11
N GLU A 239 -9.99 3.35 2.02
CA GLU A 239 -10.44 2.69 0.80
C GLU A 239 -9.32 1.94 0.09
N ASP A 240 -8.12 2.53 -0.03
CA ASP A 240 -6.95 1.84 -0.60
C ASP A 240 -6.58 0.60 0.22
N CYS A 241 -6.57 0.73 1.56
CA CYS A 241 -6.35 -0.40 2.45
C CYS A 241 -7.42 -1.47 2.28
N ALA A 242 -8.69 -1.10 2.04
CA ALA A 242 -9.76 -2.05 1.81
C ALA A 242 -9.61 -2.78 0.46
N ILE A 243 -9.24 -2.07 -0.62
CA ILE A 243 -8.97 -2.68 -1.93
C ILE A 243 -7.82 -3.69 -1.84
N LEU A 244 -6.72 -3.31 -1.16
CA LEU A 244 -5.58 -4.21 -0.96
C LEU A 244 -5.96 -5.39 -0.07
N PHE A 245 -6.69 -5.15 1.02
CA PHE A 245 -7.15 -6.18 1.94
C PHE A 245 -8.03 -7.21 1.22
N ASP A 246 -8.98 -6.75 0.40
CA ASP A 246 -9.88 -7.63 -0.34
C ASP A 246 -9.12 -8.54 -1.32
N ALA A 247 -7.99 -8.10 -1.86
CA ALA A 247 -7.14 -8.92 -2.71
C ALA A 247 -6.36 -9.99 -1.93
N ILE A 248 -5.91 -9.70 -0.71
CA ILE A 248 -4.98 -10.57 0.04
C ILE A 248 -5.64 -11.44 1.10
N ALA A 249 -6.89 -11.17 1.48
CA ALA A 249 -7.63 -11.87 2.51
C ALA A 249 -8.16 -13.24 2.03
N SER A 250 -7.24 -14.18 1.78
CA SER A 250 -7.55 -15.55 1.36
C SER A 250 -7.14 -16.58 2.42
N TYR A 251 -7.95 -17.65 2.55
CA TYR A 251 -7.53 -18.84 3.28
C TYR A 251 -6.34 -19.52 2.59
N ASP A 252 -5.40 -20.03 3.38
CA ASP A 252 -4.21 -20.70 2.90
C ASP A 252 -3.91 -21.95 3.73
N PRO A 253 -4.02 -23.16 3.17
CA PRO A 253 -3.73 -24.40 3.91
C PRO A 253 -2.25 -24.56 4.29
N ARG A 254 -1.34 -23.76 3.72
CA ARG A 254 0.09 -23.78 4.06
C ARG A 254 0.40 -23.01 5.34
N ASP A 255 -0.49 -22.10 5.77
CA ASP A 255 -0.37 -21.39 7.03
C ASP A 255 -1.32 -22.02 8.07
N PRO A 256 -0.77 -22.68 9.11
CA PRO A 256 -1.58 -23.36 10.13
C PRO A 256 -2.46 -22.42 10.95
N ASN A 257 -2.20 -21.10 10.91
CA ASN A 257 -3.02 -20.09 11.58
C ASN A 257 -4.02 -19.42 10.66
N SER A 258 -4.02 -19.74 9.36
CA SER A 258 -4.96 -19.16 8.41
C SER A 258 -6.38 -19.59 8.73
N VAL A 259 -7.32 -18.64 8.73
CA VAL A 259 -8.73 -18.90 9.00
C VAL A 259 -9.59 -18.52 7.81
N THR A 260 -10.58 -19.37 7.52
CA THR A 260 -11.68 -18.99 6.62
C THR A 260 -12.58 -17.97 7.30
N GLY A 261 -13.39 -17.27 6.51
CA GLY A 261 -14.32 -16.26 7.00
C GLY A 261 -15.05 -15.64 5.82
N PRO A 262 -15.97 -14.69 6.07
CA PRO A 262 -16.79 -14.14 4.99
C PRO A 262 -15.89 -13.57 3.89
N PRO A 263 -16.29 -13.69 2.61
CA PRO A 263 -15.58 -13.04 1.51
C PRO A 263 -15.35 -11.57 1.86
N SER A 264 -14.14 -11.10 1.65
CA SER A 264 -13.79 -9.70 1.87
C SER A 264 -14.42 -8.87 0.75
N SER A 265 -15.51 -8.17 1.07
CA SER A 265 -16.15 -7.14 0.24
C SER A 265 -15.97 -5.75 0.86
N SER A 266 -14.86 -5.56 1.59
CA SER A 266 -14.62 -4.42 2.47
C SER A 266 -14.61 -3.11 1.68
N ALA A 267 -13.97 -3.10 0.51
CA ALA A 267 -13.93 -1.92 -0.35
C ALA A 267 -15.33 -1.60 -0.90
N ALA A 268 -16.04 -2.61 -1.39
CA ALA A 268 -17.40 -2.45 -1.91
C ALA A 268 -18.38 -1.96 -0.83
N MET A 269 -18.23 -2.43 0.41
CA MET A 269 -19.01 -1.99 1.56
C MET A 269 -18.71 -0.55 1.97
N LEU A 270 -17.45 -0.11 1.91
CA LEU A 270 -17.10 1.28 2.20
C LEU A 270 -17.71 2.25 1.17
N ILE A 271 -17.60 1.89 -0.12
CA ILE A 271 -18.05 2.73 -1.24
C ILE A 271 -19.57 2.77 -1.32
N ASN A 272 -20.22 1.61 -1.28
CA ASN A 272 -21.64 1.47 -1.59
C ASN A 272 -22.53 1.26 -0.36
N GLY A 273 -21.95 1.06 0.83
CA GLY A 273 -22.66 0.79 2.06
C GLY A 273 -23.38 -0.56 2.07
N PRO A 274 -24.14 -0.86 3.13
CA PRO A 274 -25.05 -2.00 3.15
C PRO A 274 -26.08 -1.85 2.03
N GLU A 275 -26.33 -2.92 1.27
CA GLU A 275 -27.36 -2.96 0.22
C GLU A 275 -27.21 -1.95 -0.95
N GLY A 276 -26.03 -1.37 -1.13
CA GLY A 276 -25.76 -0.49 -2.28
C GLY A 276 -26.33 0.94 -2.16
N ARG A 277 -26.63 1.40 -0.93
CA ARG A 277 -27.33 2.68 -0.67
C ARG A 277 -26.42 3.87 -0.34
N GLY A 278 -25.17 3.87 -0.80
CA GLY A 278 -24.20 4.96 -0.58
C GLY A 278 -23.24 4.67 0.58
N PRO A 279 -22.26 5.55 0.88
CA PRO A 279 -21.18 5.25 1.80
C PRO A 279 -21.68 4.81 3.17
N LEU A 280 -20.93 3.89 3.81
CA LEU A 280 -21.35 3.26 5.06
C LEU A 280 -21.66 4.31 6.14
N SER A 281 -22.92 4.35 6.55
CA SER A 281 -23.41 5.17 7.65
C SER A 281 -22.81 4.68 8.97
N LEU A 282 -22.16 5.58 9.72
CA LEU A 282 -21.72 5.31 11.10
C LEU A 282 -22.83 5.61 12.12
N GLN A 283 -24.01 6.07 11.68
CA GLN A 283 -25.12 6.38 12.57
C GLN A 283 -25.57 5.14 13.34
N GLY A 284 -25.65 5.25 14.66
CA GLY A 284 -26.03 4.14 15.55
C GLY A 284 -24.89 3.19 15.92
N LEU A 285 -23.68 3.37 15.37
CA LEU A 285 -22.50 2.60 15.78
C LEU A 285 -22.10 2.96 17.22
N LYS A 286 -21.97 1.95 18.09
CA LYS A 286 -21.51 2.13 19.47
C LYS A 286 -19.99 2.02 19.52
N ILE A 287 -19.32 3.11 19.88
CA ILE A 287 -17.86 3.18 19.94
C ILE A 287 -17.42 3.24 21.40
N GLY A 288 -16.62 2.26 21.84
CA GLY A 288 -16.01 2.26 23.17
C GLY A 288 -14.75 3.12 23.18
N LEU A 289 -14.73 4.16 24.02
CA LEU A 289 -13.54 5.01 24.22
C LEU A 289 -12.82 4.58 25.49
N PRO A 290 -11.59 4.03 25.40
CA PRO A 290 -10.79 3.75 26.58
C PRO A 290 -10.56 5.03 27.37
N HIS A 291 -10.68 4.92 28.70
CA HIS A 291 -10.38 6.03 29.59
C HIS A 291 -8.90 6.45 29.46
N ASP A 292 -8.60 7.74 29.57
CA ASP A 292 -7.23 8.27 29.37
C ASP A 292 -6.19 7.58 30.28
N ALA A 293 -6.61 7.12 31.46
CA ALA A 293 -5.77 6.34 32.38
C ALA A 293 -5.28 4.99 31.82
N CYS A 294 -5.95 4.42 30.81
CA CYS A 294 -5.64 3.11 30.24
C CYS A 294 -4.69 3.17 29.02
N ILE A 295 -4.32 4.36 28.55
CA ILE A 295 -3.65 4.57 27.24
C ILE A 295 -2.21 5.11 27.40
N GLY A 296 -1.75 5.27 28.65
CA GLY A 296 -0.43 5.79 28.97
C GLY A 296 -0.32 7.33 28.81
N PRO A 297 0.82 7.93 29.19
CA PRO A 297 1.00 9.36 28.96
C PRO A 297 1.06 9.63 27.45
N LEU A 298 0.07 10.35 26.93
CA LEU A 298 0.04 10.88 25.57
C LEU A 298 0.59 12.30 25.56
N ASP A 299 1.35 12.61 24.51
CA ASP A 299 1.71 13.98 24.14
C ASP A 299 0.45 14.87 24.09
N PRO A 300 0.50 16.13 24.56
CA PRO A 300 -0.66 17.02 24.58
C PRO A 300 -1.32 17.21 23.21
N GLU A 301 -0.55 17.29 22.12
CA GLU A 301 -1.08 17.50 20.77
C GLU A 301 -1.80 16.25 20.27
N VAL A 302 -1.22 15.05 20.51
CA VAL A 302 -1.85 13.77 20.19
C VAL A 302 -3.14 13.58 20.98
N ARG A 303 -3.13 13.94 22.27
CA ARG A 303 -4.32 13.88 23.13
C ARG A 303 -5.42 14.81 22.62
N HIS A 304 -5.06 16.03 22.23
CA HIS A 304 -6.00 17.01 21.67
C HIS A 304 -6.56 16.54 20.33
N GLY A 305 -5.71 16.05 19.42
CA GLY A 305 -6.12 15.47 18.14
C GLY A 305 -7.13 14.34 18.31
N ARG A 306 -6.82 13.37 19.20
CA ARG A 306 -7.73 12.28 19.54
C ARG A 306 -9.10 12.79 20.02
N ARG A 307 -9.14 13.78 20.91
CA ARG A 307 -10.41 14.32 21.45
C ARG A 307 -11.25 14.98 20.37
N ARG A 308 -10.63 15.71 19.43
CA ARG A 308 -11.33 16.34 18.30
C ARG A 308 -12.00 15.33 17.35
N CYS A 309 -11.47 14.12 17.23
CA CYS A 309 -12.11 13.08 16.41
C CYS A 309 -13.46 12.60 16.98
N TRP A 310 -13.75 12.90 18.26
CA TRP A 310 -14.96 12.42 18.95
C TRP A 310 -15.92 13.55 19.38
N SER A 311 -15.50 14.81 19.24
CA SER A 311 -16.32 16.00 19.55
C SER A 311 -17.09 16.45 18.32
#